data_AF-A0A522F0W1-F1
#
_entry.id   AF-A0A522F0W1-F1
#
_cell.length_a   1.000
_cell.length_b   1.000
_cell.length_c   1.000
_cell.angle_alpha   90.00
_cell.angle_beta   90.00
_cell.angle_gamma   90.00
#
_symmetry.space_group_name_H-M   'P 1'
#
loop_
_entity.id
_entity.type
_entity.pdbx_description
1 polymer ?
#
loop_
_entity_poly.entity_id
_entity_poly.type
_entity_poly.pdbx_seq_one_letter_code
_entity_poly.pdbx_strand_id
1 'polypeptide(L)'
;MKHSSKSLSHLKEMNEKAGSNHRNLFHTAAIWNLFFPVFSGIVFLILNCPASAQISLKNKIVASVRWVDDNFGRSVSISGTYAIAGAAREDEDAAGGNNAMDAGAAYIFEYDGSNWVQKQKIVASDRAVLDGFGGSVSISGNYAVGGATGEDHDVAGANPVSNAGSAYIFERVAGTWAEAKKIVAPDRVINDYFGSSVSISGDYAIVSAPSQD
;
A
#
# COMPACT_ATOMS: atom_id res chain seq x y z
N MET A 1 67.27 -0.78 33.65
CA MET A 1 66.43 -0.23 34.73
C MET A 1 65.42 -1.29 35.16
N LYS A 2 65.41 -1.62 36.46
CA LYS A 2 64.38 -2.28 37.31
C LYS A 2 63.23 -3.06 36.62
N HIS A 3 63.20 -4.39 36.71
CA HIS A 3 62.51 -5.20 37.74
C HIS A 3 60.97 -5.08 37.79
N SER A 4 60.29 -6.22 37.59
CA SER A 4 59.37 -6.86 38.54
C SER A 4 57.96 -7.19 38.03
N SER A 5 57.72 -8.50 37.92
CA SER A 5 56.45 -9.22 38.04
C SER A 5 55.62 -8.85 39.28
N LYS A 6 54.28 -8.97 39.20
CA LYS A 6 53.32 -9.49 40.22
C LYS A 6 51.87 -9.30 39.69
N SER A 7 51.11 -10.38 39.41
CA SER A 7 50.22 -11.11 40.36
C SER A 7 48.75 -10.69 40.12
N LEU A 8 47.89 -11.39 39.35
CA LEU A 8 47.22 -12.67 39.66
C LEU A 8 47.06 -12.96 41.18
N SER A 9 46.31 -12.12 41.89
CA SER A 9 45.77 -12.45 43.22
C SER A 9 44.63 -11.50 43.62
N HIS A 10 43.39 -11.94 43.37
CA HIS A 10 42.10 -11.64 44.04
C HIS A 10 41.00 -12.15 43.08
N LEU A 11 40.87 -13.45 42.81
CA LEU A 11 40.15 -14.42 43.66
C LEU A 11 39.00 -13.76 44.45
N LYS A 12 37.76 -13.92 44.00
CA LYS A 12 36.83 -15.03 44.31
C LYS A 12 36.00 -14.73 45.57
N GLU A 13 34.67 -14.82 45.41
CA GLU A 13 33.65 -15.02 46.46
C GLU A 13 33.49 -13.94 47.54
N MET A 14 32.40 -13.17 47.43
CA MET A 14 31.42 -13.05 48.54
C MET A 14 30.01 -12.93 47.96
N ASN A 15 29.46 -14.10 47.63
CA ASN A 15 28.02 -14.33 47.61
C ASN A 15 27.47 -14.14 49.05
N GLU A 16 26.24 -13.65 49.17
CA GLU A 16 25.38 -13.65 50.37
C GLU A 16 25.85 -12.90 51.63
N LYS A 17 25.29 -11.70 51.86
CA LYS A 17 24.62 -11.31 53.12
C LYS A 17 24.15 -9.86 53.06
N ALA A 18 22.84 -9.67 52.91
CA ALA A 18 22.04 -8.74 53.72
C ALA A 18 20.66 -8.58 53.09
N GLY A 19 19.78 -9.55 53.32
CA GLY A 19 18.36 -9.21 53.40
C GLY A 19 18.14 -8.43 54.70
N SER A 20 17.68 -7.19 54.60
CA SER A 20 16.85 -6.58 55.64
C SER A 20 16.04 -5.42 55.06
N ASN A 21 14.72 -5.57 55.15
CA ASN A 21 13.65 -4.62 54.90
C ASN A 21 13.99 -3.15 55.20
N HIS A 22 13.53 -2.21 54.34
CA HIS A 22 12.52 -1.21 54.70
C HIS A 22 12.19 -0.27 53.50
N ARG A 23 10.95 -0.40 53.01
CA ARG A 23 10.00 0.65 52.59
C ARG A 23 10.47 1.91 51.81
N ASN A 24 9.80 2.07 50.67
CA ASN A 24 9.23 3.29 50.07
C ASN A 24 9.95 3.98 48.89
N LEU A 25 9.15 4.10 47.81
CA LEU A 25 9.15 5.14 46.75
C LEU A 25 10.37 5.05 45.81
N PHE A 26 10.26 4.86 44.49
CA PHE A 26 9.40 5.53 43.51
C PHE A 26 9.12 4.60 42.31
N HIS A 27 7.92 4.71 41.74
CA HIS A 27 7.65 4.29 40.37
C HIS A 27 8.48 5.20 39.43
N THR A 28 9.63 4.75 38.98
CA THR A 28 10.31 5.34 37.81
C THR A 28 9.87 4.57 36.58
N ALA A 29 8.89 5.13 35.87
CA ALA A 29 8.55 4.70 34.52
C ALA A 29 9.81 4.79 33.67
N ALA A 30 10.26 3.64 33.15
CA ALA A 30 11.29 3.60 32.13
C ALA A 30 10.71 4.24 30.87
N ILE A 31 11.09 5.49 30.61
CA ILE A 31 10.86 6.17 29.34
C ILE A 31 11.75 5.48 28.32
N TRP A 32 11.19 4.53 27.57
CA TRP A 32 11.79 4.05 26.34
C TRP A 32 11.68 5.17 25.31
N ASN A 33 12.76 5.92 25.12
CA ASN A 33 12.90 6.80 23.96
C ASN A 33 12.99 5.91 22.71
N LEU A 34 11.84 5.55 22.14
CA LEU A 34 11.80 5.05 20.76
C LEU A 34 12.09 6.23 19.84
N PHE A 35 13.31 6.24 19.33
CA PHE A 35 13.73 7.05 18.21
C PHE A 35 12.95 6.56 16.98
N PHE A 36 11.83 7.20 16.66
CA PHE A 36 11.13 6.94 15.40
C PHE A 36 11.83 7.76 14.30
N PRO A 37 12.48 7.13 13.31
CA PRO A 37 12.87 7.86 12.12
C PRO A 37 11.59 8.37 11.44
N VAL A 38 11.59 9.67 11.11
CA VAL A 38 10.51 10.35 10.42
C VAL A 38 10.43 9.82 8.99
N PHE A 39 9.68 8.73 8.78
CA PHE A 39 9.26 8.34 7.45
C PHE A 39 7.95 9.04 7.14
N SER A 40 8.05 10.14 6.40
CA SER A 40 6.93 10.79 5.74
C SER A 40 6.31 9.80 4.77
N GLY A 41 5.08 9.37 5.02
CA GLY A 41 4.35 8.44 4.17
C GLY A 41 2.88 8.46 4.56
N ILE A 42 2.03 8.74 3.58
CA ILE A 42 0.58 8.83 3.74
C ILE A 42 0.03 7.53 4.37
N VAL A 43 -0.78 7.71 5.39
CA VAL A 43 -1.37 6.67 6.24
C VAL A 43 -2.66 6.17 5.60
N PHE A 44 -2.80 4.85 5.44
CA PHE A 44 -4.09 4.23 5.13
C PHE A 44 -4.58 3.40 6.33
N LEU A 45 -5.82 3.65 6.77
CA LEU A 45 -6.40 3.13 8.01
C LEU A 45 -7.51 2.12 7.69
N ILE A 46 -7.35 0.87 8.13
CA ILE A 46 -8.45 -0.11 8.14
C ILE A 46 -9.04 -0.14 9.54
N LEU A 47 -10.28 0.32 9.68
CA LEU A 47 -10.99 0.41 10.94
C LEU A 47 -11.98 -0.74 11.06
N ASN A 48 -11.93 -1.46 12.17
CA ASN A 48 -13.00 -2.38 12.54
C ASN A 48 -14.08 -1.55 13.25
N CYS A 49 -15.31 -1.54 12.71
CA CYS A 49 -16.42 -0.79 13.28
C CYS A 49 -17.47 -1.77 13.86
N PRO A 50 -17.24 -2.38 15.03
CA PRO A 50 -18.34 -2.98 15.78
C PRO A 50 -19.21 -1.83 16.31
N ALA A 51 -20.53 -1.98 16.26
CA ALA A 51 -21.53 -0.95 16.57
C ALA A 51 -21.43 -0.32 17.99
N SER A 52 -20.47 -0.73 18.82
CA SER A 52 -20.28 -0.24 20.19
C SER A 52 -18.82 -0.10 20.65
N ALA A 53 -17.79 -0.13 19.78
CA ALA A 53 -16.41 0.01 20.24
C ALA A 53 -15.60 1.09 19.52
N GLN A 54 -14.68 1.68 20.27
CA GLN A 54 -13.69 2.64 19.82
C GLN A 54 -12.89 2.09 18.63
N ILE A 55 -12.63 2.96 17.66
CA ILE A 55 -11.74 2.70 16.55
C ILE A 55 -10.37 2.30 17.11
N SER A 56 -9.96 1.05 16.91
CA SER A 56 -8.66 0.55 17.33
C SER A 56 -7.82 0.23 16.10
N LEU A 57 -6.65 0.87 15.99
CA LEU A 57 -5.66 0.57 14.97
C LEU A 57 -5.13 -0.85 15.21
N LYS A 58 -5.42 -1.78 14.30
CA LYS A 58 -4.84 -3.13 14.35
C LYS A 58 -3.45 -3.18 13.75
N ASN A 59 -3.31 -2.83 12.46
CA ASN A 59 -2.05 -3.00 11.72
C ASN A 59 -1.74 -1.77 10.87
N LYS A 60 -0.46 -1.38 10.83
CA LYS A 60 0.08 -0.48 9.81
C LYS A 60 0.44 -1.31 8.59
N ILE A 61 -0.19 -1.03 7.45
CA ILE A 61 0.14 -1.68 6.18
C ILE A 61 1.06 -0.75 5.40
N VAL A 62 2.20 -1.29 4.97
CA VAL A 62 3.22 -0.58 4.20
C VAL A 62 3.57 -1.44 3.01
N ALA A 63 3.50 -0.90 1.79
CA ALA A 63 4.05 -1.61 0.62
C ALA A 63 5.57 -1.70 0.72
N SER A 64 6.16 -2.76 0.18
CA SER A 64 7.58 -3.11 0.32
C SER A 64 8.56 -2.13 -0.33
N VAL A 65 8.09 -1.32 -1.28
CA VAL A 65 8.85 -0.27 -1.98
C VAL A 65 7.91 0.90 -2.21
N ARG A 66 8.25 2.09 -1.69
CA ARG A 66 7.52 3.34 -1.93
C ARG A 66 8.51 4.49 -1.90
N TRP A 67 8.69 5.17 -3.01
CA TRP A 67 9.27 6.50 -3.01
C TRP A 67 8.23 7.46 -2.39
N VAL A 68 8.70 8.57 -1.82
CA VAL A 68 7.85 9.49 -1.03
C VAL A 68 6.69 10.08 -1.86
N ASP A 69 6.73 9.92 -3.19
CA ASP A 69 5.84 10.57 -4.14
C ASP A 69 4.85 9.63 -4.86
N ASP A 70 4.85 8.31 -4.58
CA ASP A 70 4.05 7.33 -5.36
C ASP A 70 2.53 7.41 -5.12
N ASN A 71 2.07 8.35 -4.28
CA ASN A 71 0.67 8.55 -3.91
C ASN A 71 -0.03 7.26 -3.42
N PHE A 72 0.70 6.36 -2.76
CA PHE A 72 0.12 5.14 -2.22
C PHE A 72 -1.02 5.44 -1.25
N GLY A 73 -2.14 4.73 -1.40
CA GLY A 73 -3.35 4.93 -0.61
C GLY A 73 -4.19 6.12 -1.09
N ARG A 74 -3.91 6.67 -2.28
CA ARG A 74 -4.72 7.72 -2.92
C ARG A 74 -6.19 7.29 -3.06
N SER A 75 -6.41 6.03 -3.37
CA SER A 75 -7.72 5.41 -3.51
C SER A 75 -7.66 4.01 -2.93
N VAL A 76 -8.78 3.52 -2.41
CA VAL A 76 -8.84 2.26 -1.67
C VAL A 76 -10.19 1.59 -1.75
N SER A 77 -10.21 0.28 -1.62
CA SER A 77 -11.44 -0.50 -1.51
C SER A 77 -11.18 -1.83 -0.80
N ILE A 78 -12.22 -2.44 -0.25
CA ILE A 78 -12.14 -3.71 0.49
C ILE A 78 -13.35 -4.58 0.16
N SER A 79 -13.11 -5.88 -0.02
CA SER A 79 -14.14 -6.90 -0.23
C SER A 79 -13.70 -8.21 0.41
N GLY A 80 -14.45 -8.66 1.43
CA GLY A 80 -14.11 -9.84 2.20
C GLY A 80 -12.75 -9.70 2.87
N THR A 81 -11.85 -10.65 2.63
CA THR A 81 -10.46 -10.63 3.13
C THR A 81 -9.49 -9.89 2.22
N TYR A 82 -9.95 -9.23 1.16
CA TYR A 82 -9.08 -8.55 0.20
C TYR A 82 -9.26 -7.04 0.26
N ALA A 83 -8.16 -6.31 0.21
CA ALA A 83 -8.13 -4.86 0.09
C ALA A 83 -7.24 -4.46 -1.09
N ILE A 84 -7.58 -3.35 -1.73
CA ILE A 84 -6.80 -2.74 -2.80
C ILE A 84 -6.45 -1.31 -2.41
N ALA A 85 -5.22 -0.88 -2.70
CA ALA A 85 -4.77 0.49 -2.53
C ALA A 85 -4.06 0.98 -3.79
N GLY A 86 -4.55 2.09 -4.35
CA GLY A 86 -3.96 2.73 -5.52
C GLY A 86 -2.72 3.56 -5.18
N ALA A 87 -1.78 3.60 -6.13
CA ALA A 87 -0.53 4.35 -6.09
C ALA A 87 -0.29 4.96 -7.48
N ALA A 88 -1.02 6.04 -7.77
CA ALA A 88 -1.10 6.62 -9.12
C ALA A 88 0.19 7.28 -9.62
N ARG A 89 1.22 7.37 -8.79
CA ARG A 89 2.53 7.94 -9.14
C ARG A 89 3.66 6.91 -9.02
N GLU A 90 3.28 5.64 -8.98
CA GLU A 90 4.24 4.55 -8.99
C GLU A 90 4.91 4.43 -10.36
N ASP A 91 6.23 4.40 -10.38
CA ASP A 91 7.00 4.33 -11.62
C ASP A 91 7.28 2.88 -12.05
N GLU A 92 7.51 2.00 -11.08
CA GLU A 92 8.00 0.65 -11.35
C GLU A 92 6.90 -0.26 -11.89
N ASP A 93 7.28 -1.23 -12.70
CA ASP A 93 6.41 -2.31 -13.15
C ASP A 93 6.04 -3.27 -12.01
N ALA A 94 5.25 -4.30 -12.31
CA ALA A 94 4.86 -5.30 -11.31
C ALA A 94 6.06 -6.07 -10.71
N ALA A 95 7.19 -6.15 -11.41
CA ALA A 95 8.39 -6.88 -11.00
C ALA A 95 9.46 -5.98 -10.35
N GLY A 96 9.33 -4.66 -10.39
CA GLY A 96 10.33 -3.69 -9.91
C GLY A 96 11.51 -3.48 -10.89
N GLY A 97 11.40 -3.93 -12.13
CA GLY A 97 12.54 -3.99 -13.08
C GLY A 97 12.54 -2.90 -14.16
N ASN A 98 11.39 -2.29 -14.43
CA ASN A 98 11.22 -1.29 -15.49
C ASN A 98 10.47 -0.07 -14.95
N ASN A 99 10.95 1.14 -15.27
CA ASN A 99 10.34 2.40 -14.82
C ASN A 99 9.60 3.11 -15.95
N ALA A 100 8.42 3.63 -15.65
CA ALA A 100 7.65 4.55 -16.47
C ALA A 100 7.05 5.60 -15.55
N MET A 101 7.54 6.84 -15.67
CA MET A 101 7.21 7.94 -14.75
C MET A 101 5.70 8.11 -14.59
N ASP A 102 5.20 8.05 -13.36
CA ASP A 102 3.79 8.17 -12.99
C ASP A 102 2.85 7.23 -13.78
N ALA A 103 3.35 6.07 -14.23
CA ALA A 103 2.52 5.08 -14.91
C ALA A 103 1.44 4.51 -13.99
N GLY A 104 1.74 4.46 -12.69
CA GLY A 104 0.81 4.09 -11.63
C GLY A 104 0.70 2.58 -11.41
N ALA A 105 0.24 2.24 -10.21
CA ALA A 105 -0.01 0.87 -9.78
C ALA A 105 -1.17 0.80 -8.79
N ALA A 106 -1.60 -0.42 -8.50
CA ALA A 106 -2.39 -0.71 -7.31
C ALA A 106 -1.83 -1.95 -6.59
N TYR A 107 -2.01 -1.98 -5.28
CA TYR A 107 -1.47 -3.01 -4.41
C TYR A 107 -2.63 -3.78 -3.78
N ILE A 108 -2.61 -5.09 -3.97
CA ILE A 108 -3.58 -6.01 -3.36
C ILE A 108 -3.02 -6.55 -2.06
N PHE A 109 -3.84 -6.49 -1.03
CA PHE A 109 -3.60 -7.06 0.29
C PHE A 109 -4.65 -8.12 0.60
N GLU A 110 -4.24 -9.19 1.29
CA GLU A 110 -5.13 -10.22 1.81
C GLU A 110 -4.95 -10.34 3.32
N TYR A 111 -6.06 -10.47 4.04
CA TYR A 111 -6.07 -10.75 5.46
C TYR A 111 -5.90 -12.25 5.71
N ASP A 112 -4.81 -12.63 6.38
CA ASP A 112 -4.49 -14.04 6.69
C ASP A 112 -5.15 -14.56 7.99
N GLY A 113 -6.04 -13.77 8.59
CA GLY A 113 -6.67 -14.05 9.89
C GLY A 113 -5.99 -13.36 11.07
N SER A 114 -4.77 -12.85 10.89
CA SER A 114 -4.05 -12.05 11.90
C SER A 114 -3.57 -10.72 11.33
N ASN A 115 -3.01 -10.72 10.13
CA ASN A 115 -2.37 -9.59 9.48
C ASN A 115 -2.89 -9.39 8.05
N TRP A 116 -2.76 -8.16 7.57
CA TRP A 116 -2.89 -7.87 6.15
C TRP A 116 -1.53 -8.00 5.47
N VAL A 117 -1.46 -8.86 4.47
CA VAL A 117 -0.22 -9.19 3.74
C VAL A 117 -0.36 -8.71 2.31
N GLN A 118 0.63 -7.99 1.78
CA GLN A 118 0.67 -7.64 0.36
C GLN A 118 0.79 -8.91 -0.46
N LYS A 119 -0.19 -9.17 -1.31
CA LYS A 119 -0.22 -10.34 -2.20
C LYS A 119 0.38 -10.04 -3.56
N GLN A 120 0.09 -8.86 -4.09
CA GLN A 120 0.45 -8.53 -5.46
C GLN A 120 0.48 -7.01 -5.69
N LYS A 121 1.42 -6.56 -6.52
CA LYS A 121 1.36 -5.26 -7.21
C LYS A 121 0.77 -5.52 -8.60
N ILE A 122 -0.29 -4.81 -8.95
CA ILE A 122 -0.90 -4.84 -10.27
C ILE A 122 -0.65 -3.51 -10.99
N VAL A 123 -0.40 -3.59 -12.29
CA VAL A 123 -0.16 -2.46 -13.18
C VAL A 123 -0.95 -2.72 -14.47
N ALA A 124 -1.32 -1.66 -15.19
CA ALA A 124 -1.88 -1.80 -16.53
C ALA A 124 -0.87 -2.48 -17.48
N SER A 125 -1.35 -3.38 -18.33
CA SER A 125 -0.51 -4.16 -19.26
C SER A 125 0.18 -3.30 -20.31
N ASP A 126 -0.46 -2.19 -20.69
CA ASP A 126 -0.01 -1.19 -21.66
C ASP A 126 0.51 0.10 -21.00
N ARG A 127 0.86 0.05 -19.71
CA ARG A 127 1.29 1.21 -18.94
C ARG A 127 2.33 2.08 -19.66
N ALA A 128 2.09 3.38 -19.65
CA ALA A 128 2.95 4.40 -20.21
C ALA A 128 3.17 5.55 -19.21
N VAL A 129 4.08 6.44 -19.58
CA VAL A 129 4.41 7.63 -18.78
C VAL A 129 3.16 8.49 -18.59
N LEU A 130 2.88 8.88 -17.34
CA LEU A 130 1.77 9.74 -16.92
C LEU A 130 0.34 9.13 -17.01
N ASP A 131 0.19 7.84 -17.32
CA ASP A 131 -1.14 7.21 -17.37
C ASP A 131 -1.88 7.24 -16.03
N GLY A 132 -1.13 7.14 -14.94
CA GLY A 132 -1.64 7.28 -13.58
C GLY A 132 -2.59 6.16 -13.12
N PHE A 133 -2.35 4.92 -13.53
CA PHE A 133 -3.16 3.78 -13.10
C PHE A 133 -3.23 3.66 -11.57
N GLY A 134 -4.42 3.33 -11.05
CA GLY A 134 -4.66 3.32 -9.59
C GLY A 134 -4.99 4.71 -9.03
N GLY A 135 -5.22 5.71 -9.89
CA GLY A 135 -5.84 6.99 -9.52
C GLY A 135 -7.17 6.81 -8.79
N SER A 136 -7.94 5.80 -9.21
CA SER A 136 -9.15 5.29 -8.57
C SER A 136 -9.10 3.76 -8.56
N VAL A 137 -9.60 3.12 -7.51
CA VAL A 137 -9.65 1.64 -7.40
C VAL A 137 -10.94 1.17 -6.73
N SER A 138 -11.42 -0.02 -7.11
CA SER A 138 -12.54 -0.70 -6.46
C SER A 138 -12.36 -2.21 -6.52
N ILE A 139 -12.81 -2.96 -5.52
CA ILE A 139 -12.71 -4.43 -5.48
C ILE A 139 -14.01 -5.07 -5.00
N SER A 140 -14.45 -6.14 -5.67
CA SER A 140 -15.63 -6.92 -5.28
C SER A 140 -15.44 -8.39 -5.69
N GLY A 141 -15.52 -9.30 -4.71
CA GLY A 141 -15.38 -10.74 -4.96
C GLY A 141 -14.03 -11.11 -5.58
N ASN A 142 -14.06 -11.56 -6.85
CA ASN A 142 -12.89 -11.94 -7.64
C ASN A 142 -12.45 -10.84 -8.62
N TYR A 143 -13.11 -9.68 -8.63
CA TYR A 143 -12.83 -8.60 -9.58
C TYR A 143 -12.31 -7.36 -8.87
N ALA A 144 -11.38 -6.68 -9.52
CA ALA A 144 -10.89 -5.37 -9.14
C ALA A 144 -10.89 -4.47 -10.37
N VAL A 145 -11.12 -3.18 -10.16
CA VAL A 145 -11.10 -2.16 -11.20
C VAL A 145 -10.12 -1.08 -10.78
N GLY A 146 -9.28 -0.62 -11.71
CA GLY A 146 -8.43 0.55 -11.51
C GLY A 146 -8.55 1.51 -12.69
N GLY A 147 -8.67 2.81 -12.40
CA GLY A 147 -8.69 3.87 -13.41
C GLY A 147 -7.29 4.43 -13.70
N ALA A 148 -7.07 4.82 -14.95
CA ALA A 148 -5.88 5.49 -15.47
C ALA A 148 -6.32 6.69 -16.32
N THR A 149 -6.40 7.86 -15.70
CA THR A 149 -7.00 9.05 -16.33
C THR A 149 -6.12 9.70 -17.40
N GLY A 150 -4.81 9.44 -17.37
CA GLY A 150 -3.84 9.97 -18.34
C GLY A 150 -3.65 9.06 -19.56
N GLU A 151 -4.34 7.92 -19.61
CA GLU A 151 -4.12 6.95 -20.68
C GLU A 151 -4.73 7.41 -22.01
N ASP A 152 -3.94 7.28 -23.07
CA ASP A 152 -4.24 7.91 -24.35
C ASP A 152 -4.79 6.98 -25.42
N HIS A 153 -4.71 5.66 -25.29
CA HIS A 153 -5.01 4.72 -26.39
C HIS A 153 -6.38 4.03 -26.25
N ASP A 154 -6.92 3.55 -27.36
CA ASP A 154 -8.11 2.71 -27.33
C ASP A 154 -7.81 1.30 -26.77
N VAL A 155 -8.83 0.43 -26.79
CA VAL A 155 -8.72 -0.98 -26.37
C VAL A 155 -7.72 -1.80 -27.19
N ALA A 156 -7.37 -1.36 -28.40
CA ALA A 156 -6.40 -2.02 -29.25
C ALA A 156 -4.97 -1.47 -29.05
N GLY A 157 -4.79 -0.52 -28.12
CA GLY A 157 -3.51 0.17 -27.93
C GLY A 157 -3.17 1.11 -29.10
N ALA A 158 -4.19 1.59 -29.82
CA ALA A 158 -4.05 2.46 -30.99
C ALA A 158 -4.83 3.77 -30.79
N ASN A 159 -4.86 4.61 -31.84
CA ASN A 159 -5.69 5.82 -31.93
C ASN A 159 -5.59 6.72 -30.69
N PRO A 160 -4.41 7.33 -30.46
CA PRO A 160 -4.18 8.12 -29.27
C PRO A 160 -5.06 9.37 -29.23
N VAL A 161 -5.71 9.60 -28.09
CA VAL A 161 -6.53 10.77 -27.76
C VAL A 161 -6.08 11.23 -26.37
N SER A 162 -5.45 12.40 -26.31
CA SER A 162 -4.76 12.88 -25.10
C SER A 162 -5.69 12.94 -23.88
N ASN A 163 -5.31 12.26 -22.79
CA ASN A 163 -6.05 12.13 -21.55
C ASN A 163 -7.51 11.70 -21.74
N ALA A 164 -7.79 10.87 -22.74
CA ALA A 164 -9.11 10.24 -22.88
C ALA A 164 -9.41 9.36 -21.66
N GLY A 165 -8.37 8.73 -21.11
CA GLY A 165 -8.44 7.88 -19.94
C GLY A 165 -8.97 6.48 -20.24
N SER A 166 -8.69 5.59 -19.31
CA SER A 166 -9.03 4.16 -19.36
C SER A 166 -9.36 3.62 -17.97
N ALA A 167 -10.05 2.48 -17.93
CA ALA A 167 -10.20 1.66 -16.73
C ALA A 167 -9.86 0.20 -17.04
N TYR A 168 -9.26 -0.48 -16.09
CA TYR A 168 -8.78 -1.85 -16.24
C TYR A 168 -9.46 -2.76 -15.22
N ILE A 169 -10.03 -3.85 -15.69
CA ILE A 169 -10.59 -4.92 -14.85
C ILE A 169 -9.53 -5.99 -14.67
N PHE A 170 -9.27 -6.34 -13.42
CA PHE A 170 -8.46 -7.47 -13.01
C PHE A 170 -9.35 -8.56 -12.44
N GLU A 171 -9.08 -9.81 -12.80
CA GLU A 171 -9.74 -10.99 -12.27
C GLU A 171 -8.75 -11.84 -11.47
N ARG A 172 -9.18 -12.29 -10.30
CA ARG A 172 -8.42 -13.23 -9.48
C ARG A 172 -8.65 -14.66 -9.97
N VAL A 173 -7.63 -15.24 -10.58
CA VAL A 173 -7.61 -16.63 -11.06
C VAL A 173 -6.54 -17.40 -10.30
N ALA A 174 -6.93 -18.50 -9.65
CA ALA A 174 -6.01 -19.36 -8.88
C ALA A 174 -5.14 -18.61 -7.84
N GLY A 175 -5.66 -17.53 -7.25
CA GLY A 175 -4.98 -16.72 -6.23
C GLY A 175 -4.11 -15.58 -6.77
N THR A 176 -4.03 -15.41 -8.10
CA THR A 176 -3.29 -14.33 -8.76
C THR A 176 -4.26 -13.40 -9.48
N TRP A 177 -4.03 -12.09 -9.41
CA TRP A 177 -4.78 -11.08 -10.14
C TRP A 177 -4.17 -10.89 -11.52
N ALA A 178 -4.95 -11.13 -12.57
CA ALA A 178 -4.55 -10.90 -13.95
C ALA A 178 -5.47 -9.84 -14.57
N GLU A 179 -4.92 -9.00 -15.45
CA GLU A 179 -5.74 -8.08 -16.23
C GLU A 179 -6.65 -8.89 -17.16
N ALA A 180 -7.96 -8.70 -17.00
CA ALA A 180 -8.98 -9.37 -17.81
C ALA A 180 -9.44 -8.48 -18.97
N LYS A 181 -9.50 -7.16 -18.77
CA LYS A 181 -10.03 -6.23 -19.77
C LYS A 181 -9.61 -4.78 -19.56
N LYS A 182 -9.25 -4.09 -20.65
CA LYS A 182 -9.23 -2.62 -20.75
C LYS A 182 -10.60 -2.10 -21.20
N ILE A 183 -11.06 -1.02 -20.59
CA ILE A 183 -12.30 -0.31 -20.88
C ILE A 183 -11.96 1.13 -21.19
N VAL A 184 -12.53 1.63 -22.29
CA VAL A 184 -12.41 3.01 -22.73
C VAL A 184 -13.81 3.55 -23.03
N ALA A 185 -14.00 4.87 -23.00
CA ALA A 185 -15.23 5.45 -23.49
C ALA A 185 -15.44 5.14 -24.99
N PRO A 186 -16.67 4.88 -25.47
CA PRO A 186 -16.92 4.66 -26.90
C PRO A 186 -16.74 5.95 -27.73
N ASP A 187 -16.84 7.10 -27.08
CA ASP A 187 -16.87 8.45 -27.61
C ASP A 187 -15.70 9.31 -27.07
N ARG A 188 -14.56 8.67 -26.83
CA ARG A 188 -13.32 9.30 -26.31
C ARG A 188 -13.02 10.62 -27.00
N VAL A 189 -12.85 11.64 -26.18
CA VAL A 189 -12.36 12.96 -26.58
C VAL A 189 -11.14 13.37 -25.74
N ILE A 190 -10.48 14.44 -26.16
CA ILE A 190 -9.33 14.98 -25.43
C ILE A 190 -9.78 15.42 -24.05
N ASN A 191 -9.02 15.05 -23.01
CA ASN A 191 -9.29 15.39 -21.61
C ASN A 191 -10.64 14.89 -21.09
N ASP A 192 -11.11 13.75 -21.58
CA ASP A 192 -12.32 13.10 -21.07
C ASP A 192 -12.12 12.52 -19.65
N TYR A 193 -10.87 12.15 -19.34
CA TYR A 193 -10.44 11.59 -18.05
C TYR A 193 -11.30 10.40 -17.60
N PHE A 194 -11.68 9.53 -18.53
CA PHE A 194 -12.38 8.29 -18.23
C PHE A 194 -11.56 7.47 -17.21
N GLY A 195 -12.23 6.88 -16.21
CA GLY A 195 -11.54 6.24 -15.08
C GLY A 195 -11.25 7.16 -13.89
N SER A 196 -11.72 8.43 -13.92
CA SER A 196 -11.55 9.35 -12.78
C SER A 196 -12.11 8.81 -11.47
N SER A 197 -13.20 8.05 -11.54
CA SER A 197 -13.79 7.30 -10.44
C SER A 197 -14.29 5.96 -10.96
N VAL A 198 -14.11 4.91 -10.14
CA VAL A 198 -14.55 3.56 -10.44
C VAL A 198 -15.26 2.95 -9.23
N SER A 199 -16.28 2.15 -9.50
CA SER A 199 -16.97 1.35 -8.48
C SER A 199 -17.36 0.00 -9.07
N ILE A 200 -17.19 -1.07 -8.32
CA ILE A 200 -17.64 -2.42 -8.70
C ILE A 200 -18.44 -3.07 -7.58
N SER A 201 -19.52 -3.74 -7.96
CA SER A 201 -20.35 -4.55 -7.07
C SER A 201 -20.88 -5.77 -7.80
N GLY A 202 -20.40 -6.96 -7.40
CA GLY A 202 -20.67 -8.19 -8.14
C GLY A 202 -20.16 -8.08 -9.58
N ASP A 203 -21.04 -8.31 -10.55
CA ASP A 203 -20.71 -8.31 -11.98
C ASP A 203 -20.82 -6.92 -12.64
N TYR A 204 -21.21 -5.89 -11.89
CA TYR A 204 -21.44 -4.55 -12.41
C TYR A 204 -20.35 -3.58 -11.99
N ALA A 205 -19.76 -2.89 -12.96
CA ALA A 205 -18.83 -1.80 -12.74
C ALA A 205 -19.37 -0.49 -13.32
N ILE A 206 -19.13 0.61 -12.62
CA ILE A 206 -19.39 1.97 -13.06
C ILE A 206 -18.06 2.70 -13.16
N VAL A 207 -17.89 3.45 -14.25
CA VAL A 207 -16.70 4.26 -14.51
C VAL A 207 -17.16 5.65 -14.96
N SER A 208 -16.58 6.69 -14.40
CA SER A 208 -16.92 8.08 -14.73
C SER A 208 -15.92 8.72 -15.70
N ALA A 209 -16.41 9.64 -16.53
CA ALA A 209 -15.64 10.62 -17.29
C ALA A 209 -16.20 12.03 -16.99
N PRO A 210 -15.62 12.78 -16.03
CA PRO A 210 -16.23 14.00 -15.48
C PRO A 210 -16.12 15.23 -16.39
N SER A 211 -15.33 15.13 -17.47
CA SER A 211 -15.07 16.24 -18.38
C SER A 211 -15.86 16.16 -19.68
N GLN A 212 -16.82 15.24 -19.75
CA GLN A 212 -17.79 15.14 -20.82
C GLN A 212 -18.92 16.16 -20.61
N ASP A 213 -19.15 17.02 -21.61
CA ASP A 213 -20.32 17.93 -21.75
C ASP A 213 -21.33 17.32 -22.73
#